data_AF-A0A177NPS8-F1
#
_entry.id   AF-A0A177NPS8-F1
#
_cell.length_a   1.000
_cell.length_b   1.000
_cell.length_c   1.000
_cell.angle_alpha   90.00
_cell.angle_beta   90.00
_cell.angle_gamma   90.00
#
_symmetry.space_group_name_H-M   'P 1'
#
loop_
_entity.id
_entity.type
_entity.pdbx_description
1 polymer ?
#
loop_
_entity_poly.entity_id
_entity_poly.type
_entity_poly.pdbx_seq_one_letter_code
_entity_poly.pdbx_strand_id
1 'polypeptide(L)'
;MQFDYNPTIANIPESAPAFADLAKPVTFPRLSGCVVDLRQPEGCRCYTQQATPYFVSPDQCRAFVKYGRFDPYRDTPASVASSGSGRDTRSDATASRPAS
;
A
#
# COMPACT_ATOMS: atom_id res chain seq x y z
N MET A 1 -5.34 26.47 28.27
CA MET A 1 -4.52 25.32 27.83
C MET A 1 -3.45 25.89 26.92
N GLN A 2 -2.18 25.83 27.33
CA GLN A 2 -1.06 26.31 26.52
C GLN A 2 -0.54 25.14 25.69
N PHE A 3 -0.57 25.25 24.37
CA PHE A 3 0.01 24.25 23.48
C PHE A 3 1.52 24.49 23.36
N ASP A 4 2.32 23.43 23.49
CA ASP A 4 3.78 23.48 23.32
C ASP A 4 4.16 23.12 21.87
N TYR A 5 4.55 24.14 21.10
CA TYR A 5 4.95 24.01 19.70
C TYR A 5 6.46 23.79 19.52
N ASN A 6 7.21 23.60 20.60
CA ASN A 6 8.64 23.33 20.51
C ASN A 6 8.86 21.88 20.02
N PRO A 7 9.54 21.67 18.88
CA PRO A 7 9.71 20.34 18.33
C PRO A 7 10.67 19.49 19.17
N THR A 8 10.29 18.24 19.42
CA THR A 8 11.15 17.28 20.13
C THR A 8 12.32 16.81 19.27
N ILE A 9 12.14 16.80 17.95
CA ILE A 9 13.16 16.45 16.96
C ILE A 9 13.52 17.71 16.17
N ALA A 10 14.81 18.06 16.15
CA ALA A 10 15.29 19.23 15.45
C ALA A 10 14.89 19.22 13.97
N ASN A 11 14.38 20.36 13.48
CA ASN A 11 13.90 20.55 12.11
C ASN A 11 12.66 19.73 11.72
N ILE A 12 11.93 19.15 12.69
CA ILE A 12 10.68 18.42 12.46
C ILE A 12 9.57 19.08 13.29
N PRO A 13 8.90 20.12 12.78
CA PRO A 13 7.90 20.88 13.55
C PRO A 13 6.71 20.00 14.02
N GLU A 14 6.35 18.97 13.28
CA GLU A 14 5.29 18.03 13.63
C GLU A 14 5.61 17.13 14.84
N SER A 15 6.87 17.12 15.28
CA SER A 15 7.29 16.40 16.50
C SER A 15 6.97 17.16 17.80
N ALA A 16 6.33 18.32 17.72
CA ALA A 16 5.96 19.11 18.89
C ALA A 16 4.79 18.47 19.68
N PRO A 17 4.82 18.50 21.03
CA PRO A 17 3.77 17.92 21.86
C PRO A 17 2.36 18.47 21.58
N ALA A 18 2.24 19.72 21.13
CA ALA A 18 0.97 20.32 20.72
C ALA A 18 0.22 19.50 19.65
N PHE A 19 0.94 18.75 18.83
CA PHE A 19 0.36 17.94 17.76
C PHE A 19 0.27 16.45 18.12
N ALA A 20 0.67 16.04 19.33
CA ALA A 20 0.79 14.61 19.69
C ALA A 20 -0.52 13.82 19.51
N ASP A 21 -1.66 14.44 19.80
CA ASP A 21 -2.96 13.80 19.62
C ASP A 21 -3.41 13.69 18.15
N LEU A 22 -2.94 14.60 17.30
CA LEU A 22 -3.24 14.66 15.87
C LEU A 22 -2.26 13.84 15.02
N ALA A 23 -0.99 13.81 15.40
CA ALA A 23 0.11 13.16 14.69
C ALA A 23 0.26 11.67 15.06
N LYS A 24 -0.84 11.00 15.44
CA LYS A 24 -0.85 9.55 15.71
C LYS A 24 -0.69 8.78 14.40
N PRO A 25 0.23 7.79 14.32
CA PRO A 25 0.40 7.00 13.10
C PRO A 25 -0.89 6.26 12.73
N VAL A 26 -1.42 6.52 11.52
CA VAL A 26 -2.60 5.82 10.99
C VAL A 26 -2.24 4.40 10.54
N THR A 27 -0.99 4.20 10.11
CA THR A 27 -0.47 2.91 9.65
C THR A 27 1.03 2.83 9.95
N PHE A 28 1.60 1.65 9.80
CA PHE A 28 3.03 1.39 10.02
C PHE A 28 3.71 0.98 8.71
N PRO A 29 5.04 1.14 8.57
CA PRO A 29 5.75 0.77 7.36
C PRO A 29 5.69 -0.75 7.12
N ARG A 30 5.04 -1.15 6.02
CA ARG A 30 4.99 -2.53 5.56
C ARG A 30 5.85 -2.70 4.33
N LEU A 31 6.53 -3.83 4.21
CA LEU A 31 7.33 -4.15 3.04
C LEU A 31 6.40 -4.28 1.81
N SER A 32 6.59 -3.41 0.82
CA SER A 32 5.89 -3.46 -0.46
C SER A 32 6.65 -4.30 -1.49
N GLY A 33 7.97 -4.17 -1.50
CA GLY A 33 8.85 -4.92 -2.39
C GLY A 33 10.31 -4.50 -2.29
N CYS A 34 11.19 -5.27 -2.93
CA CYS A 34 12.62 -5.00 -2.99
C CYS A 34 13.12 -5.13 -4.44
N VAL A 35 14.16 -4.38 -4.77
CA VAL A 35 14.83 -4.39 -6.06
C VAL A 35 16.31 -4.63 -5.84
N VAL A 36 16.91 -5.52 -6.64
CA VAL A 36 18.36 -5.76 -6.66
C VAL A 36 18.92 -5.18 -7.94
N ASP A 37 19.87 -4.25 -7.82
CA ASP A 37 20.75 -3.89 -8.94
C ASP A 37 21.84 -4.97 -9.08
N LEU A 38 21.80 -5.71 -10.18
CA LEU A 38 22.79 -6.77 -10.45
C LEU A 38 24.18 -6.22 -10.79
N ARG A 39 24.29 -4.91 -11.09
CA ARG A 39 25.56 -4.25 -11.42
C ARG A 39 26.28 -3.71 -10.17
N GLN A 40 25.58 -3.61 -9.04
CA GLN A 40 26.14 -3.13 -7.78
C GLN A 40 25.92 -4.18 -6.69
N PRO A 41 26.98 -4.76 -6.08
CA PRO A 41 26.82 -5.78 -5.06
C PRO A 41 25.96 -5.29 -3.87
N GLU A 42 26.10 -4.03 -3.47
CA GLU A 42 25.29 -3.37 -2.44
C GLU A 42 23.94 -2.82 -2.92
N GLY A 43 23.59 -2.97 -4.20
CA GLY A 43 22.46 -2.31 -4.85
C GLY A 43 21.07 -2.88 -4.53
N CYS A 44 20.90 -3.54 -3.39
CA CYS A 44 19.60 -4.05 -2.96
C CYS A 44 18.83 -3.01 -2.13
N ARG A 45 17.64 -2.62 -2.57
CA ARG A 45 16.81 -1.60 -1.92
C ARG A 45 15.39 -2.09 -1.76
N CYS A 46 14.86 -1.99 -0.54
CA CYS A 46 13.47 -2.30 -0.23
C CYS A 46 12.67 -1.03 0.02
N TYR A 47 11.37 -1.10 -0.23
CA TYR A 47 10.45 0.03 -0.13
C TYR A 47 9.18 -0.34 0.64
N THR A 48 8.61 0.65 1.31
CA THR A 48 7.36 0.53 2.05
C THR A 48 6.13 0.71 1.15
N GLN A 49 4.92 0.49 1.68
CA GLN A 49 3.68 0.78 0.96
C GLN A 49 3.47 2.26 0.61
N GLN A 50 4.25 3.16 1.22
CA GLN A 50 4.26 4.60 0.92
C GLN A 50 5.52 5.00 0.14
N ALA A 51 6.18 4.05 -0.54
CA ALA A 51 7.36 4.27 -1.37
C ALA A 51 8.56 4.88 -0.63
N THR A 52 8.64 4.76 0.70
CA THR A 52 9.81 5.17 1.48
C THR A 52 10.81 4.03 1.63
N PRO A 53 12.11 4.31 1.85
CA PRO A 53 13.11 3.27 2.08
C PRO A 53 12.75 2.37 3.27
N TYR A 54 12.83 1.05 3.07
CA TYR A 54 12.70 0.05 4.13
C TYR A 54 14.09 -0.53 4.43
N PHE A 55 14.69 -0.10 5.54
CA PHE A 55 16.06 -0.45 5.89
C PHE A 55 16.14 -1.89 6.43
N VAL A 56 16.86 -2.73 5.69
CA VAL A 56 17.15 -4.13 6.03
C VAL A 56 18.60 -4.46 5.68
N SER A 57 19.12 -5.56 6.21
CA SER A 57 20.44 -6.03 5.81
C SER A 57 20.46 -6.45 4.33
N PRO A 58 21.63 -6.36 3.63
CA PRO A 58 21.75 -6.78 2.24
C PRO A 58 21.31 -8.23 2.02
N ASP A 59 21.66 -9.13 2.93
CA ASP A 59 21.29 -10.55 2.84
C ASP A 59 19.78 -10.76 2.95
N GLN A 60 19.12 -10.02 3.84
CA GLN A 60 17.67 -10.08 4.00
C GLN A 60 16.94 -9.49 2.79
N CYS A 61 17.45 -8.39 2.22
CA CYS A 61 16.93 -7.82 0.99
C CYS A 61 16.97 -8.83 -0.17
N ARG A 62 18.11 -9.52 -0.36
CA ARG A 62 18.23 -10.59 -1.37
C ARG A 62 17.30 -11.76 -1.08
N ALA A 63 17.14 -12.15 0.18
CA ALA A 63 16.22 -13.20 0.57
C ALA A 63 14.77 -12.85 0.25
N PHE A 64 14.35 -11.60 0.46
CA PHE A 64 13.00 -11.13 0.10
C PHE A 64 12.77 -11.12 -1.40
N VAL A 65 13.77 -10.73 -2.21
CA VAL A 65 13.64 -10.81 -3.67
C VAL A 65 13.58 -12.26 -4.14
N LYS A 66 14.38 -13.16 -3.55
CA LYS A 66 14.48 -14.55 -3.99
C LYS A 66 13.29 -15.41 -3.55
N TYR A 67 12.82 -15.25 -2.32
CA TYR A 67 11.82 -16.12 -1.70
C TYR A 67 10.48 -15.43 -1.47
N GLY A 68 10.41 -14.12 -1.67
CA GLY A 68 9.27 -13.32 -1.25
C GLY A 68 9.20 -13.17 0.27
N ARG A 69 8.24 -12.36 0.71
CA ARG A 69 7.88 -12.20 2.12
C ARG A 69 6.37 -12.20 2.23
N PHE A 70 5.83 -13.05 3.11
CA PHE A 70 4.43 -13.02 3.45
C PHE A 70 4.08 -11.72 4.21
N ASP A 71 3.07 -11.01 3.73
CA ASP A 71 2.50 -9.83 4.40
C ASP A 71 1.23 -10.27 5.16
N PRO A 72 1.27 -10.41 6.50
CA PRO A 72 0.15 -10.88 7.30
C PRO A 72 -0.97 -9.84 7.43
N TYR A 73 -0.77 -8.63 6.91
CA TYR A 73 -1.72 -7.53 6.97
C TYR A 73 -2.44 -7.32 5.63
N ARG A 74 -2.31 -8.29 4.72
CA ARG A 74 -3.12 -8.38 3.51
C ARG A 74 -4.18 -9.45 3.71
N ASP A 75 -5.43 -9.04 3.56
CA ASP A 75 -6.51 -9.98 3.33
C ASP A 75 -6.18 -10.71 2.00
N THR A 76 -6.20 -12.04 2.02
CA THR A 76 -5.97 -13.05 0.96
C THR A 76 -6.16 -12.53 -0.49
N PRO A 77 -5.33 -12.94 -1.48
CA PRO A 77 -5.07 -12.15 -2.68
C PRO A 77 -6.31 -11.97 -3.55
N ALA A 78 -6.60 -10.72 -3.90
CA ALA A 78 -7.46 -10.29 -4.99
C ALA A 78 -8.74 -11.13 -5.14
N SER A 79 -9.69 -10.98 -4.21
CA SER A 79 -11.08 -11.04 -4.61
C SER A 79 -11.31 -9.89 -5.60
N VAL A 80 -11.03 -10.16 -6.87
CA VAL A 80 -11.85 -9.83 -8.04
C VAL A 80 -12.98 -8.86 -7.71
N ALA A 81 -12.64 -7.57 -7.58
CA ALA A 81 -13.57 -6.53 -7.95
C ALA A 81 -13.66 -6.57 -9.48
N SER A 82 -14.42 -7.55 -10.00
CA SER A 82 -15.15 -7.38 -11.25
C SER A 82 -16.14 -6.24 -11.03
N SER A 83 -15.63 -5.02 -11.06
CA SER A 83 -16.44 -3.82 -11.19
C SER A 83 -17.14 -3.93 -12.55
N GLY A 84 -18.47 -4.00 -12.48
CA GLY A 84 -19.34 -4.51 -13.53
C GLY A 84 -19.12 -3.93 -14.93
N SER A 85 -18.92 -4.81 -15.90
CA SER A 85 -19.35 -4.56 -17.27
C SER A 85 -20.84 -4.92 -17.37
N GLY A 86 -21.70 -4.05 -16.85
CA GLY A 86 -23.11 -4.03 -17.21
C GLY A 86 -23.23 -3.67 -18.70
N ARG A 87 -23.19 -4.68 -19.56
CA ARG A 87 -23.69 -4.58 -20.93
C ARG A 87 -25.01 -5.32 -20.95
N ASP A 88 -26.08 -4.59 -20.68
CA ASP A 88 -27.45 -5.02 -20.90
C ASP A 88 -27.63 -5.31 -22.40
N THR A 89 -27.42 -6.57 -22.80
CA THR A 89 -27.89 -7.08 -24.08
C THR A 89 -29.41 -7.12 -24.04
N ARG A 90 -30.06 -6.04 -24.52
CA ARG A 90 -31.45 -6.12 -24.99
C ARG A 90 -31.46 -6.95 -26.28
N SER A 91 -31.51 -8.26 -26.11
CA SER A 91 -31.99 -9.19 -27.11
C SER A 91 -33.33 -9.71 -26.62
N ASP A 92 -34.39 -8.95 -26.91
CA ASP A 92 -35.72 -9.52 -26.99
C ASP A 92 -36.36 -9.02 -28.28
N ALA A 93 -35.97 -9.70 -29.36
CA ALA A 93 -36.80 -9.79 -30.54
C ALA A 93 -37.60 -11.08 -30.40
N THR A 94 -38.93 -10.93 -30.50
CA THR A 94 -39.92 -11.95 -30.90
C THR A 94 -40.55 -12.76 -29.76
N ALA A 95 -41.75 -12.37 -29.32
CA ALA A 95 -42.97 -13.15 -29.55
C ALA A 95 -44.23 -12.53 -28.90
N SER A 96 -45.34 -12.61 -29.65
CA SER A 96 -46.74 -12.67 -29.18
C SER A 96 -47.50 -11.36 -28.89
N ARG A 97 -48.27 -10.90 -29.87
CA ARG A 97 -49.58 -10.24 -29.66
C ARG A 97 -50.65 -10.93 -30.51
N PRO A 98 -51.72 -11.48 -29.92
CA PRO A 98 -52.89 -11.97 -30.66
C PRO A 98 -53.90 -10.85 -30.94
N ALA A 99 -54.85 -11.19 -31.80
CA ALA A 99 -55.80 -10.36 -32.53
C ALA A 99 -56.85 -9.57 -31.72
N SER A 100 -57.34 -8.49 -32.32
CA SER A 100 -58.74 -8.05 -32.30
C SER A 100 -59.03 -7.24 -33.56
#